data_AF-A0A0P9G526-F1
#
_entry.id   AF-A0A0P9G526-F1
#
_cell.length_a   1.000
_cell.length_b   1.000
_cell.length_c   1.000
_cell.angle_alpha   90.00
_cell.angle_beta   90.00
_cell.angle_gamma   90.00
#
_symmetry.space_group_name_H-M   'P 1'
#
loop_
_entity.id
_entity.type
_entity.pdbx_description
1 polymer ?
#
loop_
_entity_poly.entity_id
_entity_poly.type
_entity_poly.pdbx_seq_one_letter_code
_entity_poly.pdbx_strand_id
1 'polypeptide(L)'
;MFRNNVQDFERYKLKTFTLMKGLNLDTLDPYSLIEYVNFHIYLNDYRTGIELLLPLETKFRDHSNSELKKTIYTNLGNMHALQKSYKNAFPYFQLACENAQLSLNKHYALMTYYNVARSHQMLEMHHEEYQGHPL
;
A
#
# COMPACT_ATOMS: atom_id res chain seq x y z
N MET A 1 10.39 3.34 34.75
CA MET A 1 9.43 2.22 34.71
C MET A 1 8.79 2.24 33.32
N PHE A 2 9.31 1.45 32.37
CA PHE A 2 8.70 1.35 31.04
C PHE A 2 7.36 0.63 31.20
N ARG A 3 6.24 1.37 31.10
CA ARG A 3 4.92 0.74 30.94
C ARG A 3 4.99 -0.18 29.72
N ASN A 4 4.45 -1.39 29.84
CA ASN A 4 4.53 -2.44 28.83
C ASN A 4 4.04 -1.92 27.47
N ASN A 5 4.98 -1.68 26.56
CA ASN A 5 4.74 -1.18 25.20
C ASN A 5 3.69 -2.01 24.42
N VAL A 6 3.59 -3.31 24.70
CA VAL A 6 2.60 -4.22 24.10
C VAL A 6 1.18 -3.89 24.56
N GLN A 7 0.96 -3.62 25.85
CA GLN A 7 -0.37 -3.30 26.37
C GLN A 7 -0.87 -1.96 25.84
N ASP A 8 0.02 -0.98 25.75
CA ASP A 8 -0.30 0.32 25.16
C ASP A 8 -0.60 0.19 23.66
N PHE A 9 0.18 -0.61 22.91
CA PHE A 9 -0.10 -0.90 21.50
C PHE A 9 -1.48 -1.55 21.31
N GLU A 10 -1.79 -2.60 22.06
CA GLU A 10 -3.08 -3.29 21.97
C GLU A 10 -4.25 -2.36 22.30
N ARG A 11 -4.07 -1.48 23.30
CA ARG A 11 -5.07 -0.46 23.66
C ARG A 11 -5.27 0.57 22.56
N TYR A 12 -4.20 1.12 21.99
CA TYR A 12 -4.30 2.09 20.89
C TYR A 12 -4.87 1.45 19.64
N LYS A 13 -4.47 0.22 19.32
CA LYS A 13 -5.04 -0.58 18.24
C LYS A 13 -6.56 -0.69 18.36
N LEU A 14 -7.06 -1.16 19.52
CA LEU A 14 -8.48 -1.31 19.76
C LEU A 14 -9.22 0.04 19.65
N LYS A 15 -8.67 1.10 20.26
CA LYS A 15 -9.28 2.43 20.22
C LYS A 15 -9.39 2.97 18.80
N THR A 16 -8.33 2.86 18.00
CA THR A 16 -8.33 3.29 16.59
C THR A 16 -9.40 2.55 15.80
N PHE A 17 -9.50 1.22 15.95
CA PHE A 17 -10.51 0.43 15.25
C PHE A 17 -11.94 0.78 15.64
N THR A 18 -12.21 0.96 16.94
CA THR A 18 -13.54 1.35 17.41
C THR A 18 -13.96 2.70 16.84
N LEU A 19 -13.05 3.68 16.84
CA LEU A 19 -13.33 5.00 16.28
C LEU A 19 -13.55 4.94 14.77
N MET A 20 -12.66 4.28 14.03
CA MET A 20 -12.74 4.20 12.56
C MET A 20 -13.98 3.46 12.07
N LYS A 21 -14.42 2.40 12.76
CA LYS A 21 -15.68 1.70 12.43
C LYS A 21 -16.93 2.57 12.59
N GLY A 22 -16.88 3.57 13.47
CA GLY A 22 -17.99 4.49 13.70
C GLY A 22 -18.05 5.65 12.70
N LEU A 23 -17.01 5.82 11.87
CA LEU A 23 -16.94 6.89 10.88
C LEU A 23 -17.54 6.46 9.55
N ASN A 24 -18.15 7.42 8.85
CA ASN A 24 -18.42 7.25 7.43
C ASN A 24 -17.10 7.47 6.67
N LEU A 25 -16.46 6.38 6.27
CA LEU A 25 -15.16 6.40 5.59
C LEU A 25 -15.19 7.19 4.26
N ASP A 26 -16.36 7.34 3.63
CA ASP A 26 -16.52 8.13 2.40
C ASP A 26 -16.35 9.64 2.63
N THR A 27 -16.56 10.09 3.87
CA THR A 27 -16.43 11.49 4.29
C THR A 27 -15.06 11.82 4.86
N LEU A 28 -14.24 10.79 5.09
CA LEU A 28 -12.91 10.97 5.65
C LEU A 28 -12.01 11.68 4.64
N ASP A 29 -11.10 12.50 5.14
CA ASP A 29 -10.06 13.02 4.27
C ASP A 29 -9.17 11.86 3.76
N PRO A 30 -8.72 11.90 2.49
CA PRO A 30 -7.92 10.84 1.89
C PRO A 30 -6.65 10.46 2.67
N TYR A 31 -6.02 11.41 3.35
CA TYR A 31 -4.76 11.18 4.06
C TYR A 31 -4.99 10.42 5.36
N SER A 32 -6.02 10.76 6.13
CA SER A 32 -6.44 9.98 7.30
C SER A 32 -6.81 8.54 6.94
N LEU A 33 -7.43 8.33 5.78
CA LEU A 33 -7.76 6.98 5.32
C LEU A 33 -6.48 6.20 4.98
N ILE A 34 -5.53 6.87 4.32
CA ILE A 34 -4.20 6.29 4.03
C ILE A 34 -3.44 5.95 5.32
N GLU A 35 -3.47 6.79 6.35
CA GLU A 35 -2.84 6.50 7.64
C GLU A 35 -3.46 5.28 8.32
N TYR A 36 -4.79 5.18 8.29
CA TYR A 36 -5.49 4.00 8.79
C TYR A 36 -5.17 2.74 7.98
N VAL A 37 -5.09 2.85 6.66
CA VAL A 37 -4.66 1.75 5.78
C VAL A 37 -3.22 1.34 6.07
N ASN A 38 -2.30 2.28 6.31
CA ASN A 38 -0.92 1.98 6.70
C ASN A 38 -0.86 1.22 8.03
N PHE A 39 -1.78 1.47 8.95
CA PHE A 39 -1.89 0.72 10.20
C PHE A 39 -2.10 -0.79 9.94
N HIS A 40 -2.87 -1.15 8.91
CA HIS A 40 -3.04 -2.54 8.51
C HIS A 40 -1.76 -3.21 7.99
N ILE A 41 -0.79 -2.45 7.45
CA ILE A 41 0.54 -2.99 7.10
C ILE A 41 1.25 -3.49 8.35
N TYR A 42 1.28 -2.69 9.43
CA TYR A 42 1.93 -3.07 10.69
C TYR A 42 1.26 -4.26 11.38
N LEU A 43 -0.02 -4.50 11.08
CA LEU A 43 -0.78 -5.64 11.60
C LEU A 43 -0.66 -6.89 10.72
N ASN A 44 0.06 -6.82 9.60
CA ASN A 44 0.08 -7.84 8.56
C ASN A 44 -1.31 -8.16 7.96
N ASP A 45 -2.28 -7.24 8.08
CA ASP A 45 -3.63 -7.38 7.55
C ASP A 45 -3.76 -6.68 6.19
N TYR A 46 -2.96 -7.14 5.23
CA TYR A 46 -2.82 -6.51 3.93
C TYR A 46 -4.12 -6.53 3.11
N ARG A 47 -4.95 -7.56 3.30
CA ARG A 47 -6.21 -7.69 2.59
C ARG A 47 -7.18 -6.57 2.93
N THR A 48 -7.41 -6.34 4.23
CA THR A 48 -8.28 -5.24 4.67
C THR A 48 -7.72 -3.89 4.23
N GLY A 49 -6.40 -3.71 4.31
CA GLY A 49 -5.74 -2.51 3.81
C GLY A 49 -6.02 -2.24 2.32
N ILE A 50 -5.94 -3.27 1.47
CA ILE A 50 -6.28 -3.16 0.03
C ILE A 50 -7.76 -2.82 -0.15
N GLU A 51 -8.66 -3.55 0.51
CA GLU A 51 -10.12 -3.35 0.40
C GLU A 51 -10.53 -1.91 0.79
N LEU A 52 -9.88 -1.33 1.80
CA LEU A 52 -10.09 0.07 2.22
C LEU A 52 -9.51 1.08 1.24
N LEU A 53 -8.43 0.75 0.53
CA LEU A 53 -7.71 1.68 -0.34
C LEU A 53 -8.24 1.70 -1.79
N LEU A 54 -8.87 0.62 -2.25
CA LEU A 54 -9.43 0.51 -3.62
C LEU A 54 -10.51 1.57 -3.95
N PRO A 55 -11.46 1.91 -3.05
CA PRO A 55 -12.41 3.00 -3.31
C PRO A 55 -11.69 4.33 -3.52
N LEU A 56 -10.64 4.59 -2.74
CA LEU A 56 -9.85 5.80 -2.86
C LEU A 56 -9.06 5.82 -4.18
N GLU A 57 -8.48 4.69 -4.59
CA GLU A 57 -7.85 4.54 -5.90
C GLU A 57 -8.83 4.87 -7.02
N THR A 58 -10.03 4.29 -6.98
CA THR A 58 -11.06 4.54 -8.00
C THR A 58 -11.44 6.01 -8.07
N LYS A 59 -11.63 6.65 -6.91
CA LYS A 59 -11.98 8.09 -6.80
C LYS A 59 -10.88 9.00 -7.36
N PHE A 60 -9.61 8.63 -7.20
CA PHE A 60 -8.48 9.48 -7.57
C PHE A 60 -7.79 9.08 -8.87
N ARG A 61 -8.22 8.01 -9.54
CA ARG A 61 -7.59 7.50 -10.78
C ARG A 61 -7.43 8.57 -11.84
N ASP A 62 -8.48 9.34 -12.10
CA ASP A 62 -8.51 10.40 -13.12
C ASP A 62 -8.30 11.80 -12.53
N HIS A 63 -7.95 11.89 -11.24
CA HIS A 63 -7.72 13.17 -10.57
C HIS A 63 -6.31 13.70 -10.86
N SER A 64 -6.17 15.02 -10.94
CA SER A 64 -4.88 15.72 -11.12
C SER A 64 -3.92 15.65 -9.92
N ASN A 65 -4.31 15.02 -8.80
CA ASN A 65 -3.52 15.03 -7.56
C ASN A 65 -2.48 13.90 -7.58
N SER A 66 -1.36 14.14 -8.29
CA SER A 66 -0.26 13.16 -8.40
C SER A 66 0.37 12.81 -7.05
N GLU A 67 0.38 13.73 -6.09
CA GLU A 67 0.93 13.49 -4.75
C GLU A 67 0.12 12.44 -3.96
N LEU A 68 -1.20 12.52 -4.06
CA LEU A 68 -2.08 11.54 -3.43
C LEU A 68 -2.07 10.22 -4.19
N LYS A 69 -2.14 10.26 -5.53
CA LYS A 69 -2.08 9.07 -6.39
C LYS A 69 -0.83 8.25 -6.16
N LYS A 70 0.37 8.86 -6.12
CA LYS A 70 1.61 8.10 -5.88
C LYS A 70 1.58 7.38 -4.53
N THR A 71 0.98 8.00 -3.51
CA THR A 71 0.87 7.41 -2.16
C THR A 71 -0.07 6.22 -2.17
N ILE A 72 -1.26 6.37 -2.77
CA ILE A 72 -2.24 5.29 -2.95
C ILE A 72 -1.60 4.09 -3.68
N TYR A 73 -0.99 4.34 -4.83
CA TYR A 73 -0.39 3.28 -5.64
C TYR A 73 0.80 2.62 -4.95
N THR A 74 1.63 3.37 -4.21
CA THR A 74 2.74 2.80 -3.45
C THR A 74 2.22 1.83 -2.38
N ASN A 75 1.15 2.20 -1.68
CA ASN A 75 0.57 1.36 -0.62
C ASN A 75 -0.09 0.09 -1.19
N LEU A 76 -0.85 0.20 -2.28
CA LEU A 76 -1.42 -0.97 -2.97
C LEU A 76 -0.31 -1.91 -3.46
N GLY A 77 0.74 -1.36 -4.09
CA GLY A 77 1.90 -2.12 -4.53
C GLY A 77 2.59 -2.85 -3.38
N ASN A 78 2.84 -2.15 -2.27
CA ASN A 78 3.45 -2.73 -1.07
C ASN A 78 2.61 -3.87 -0.49
N MET A 79 1.30 -3.67 -0.32
CA MET A 79 0.41 -4.69 0.24
C MET A 79 0.30 -5.94 -0.63
N HIS A 80 0.31 -5.78 -1.96
CA HIS A 80 0.39 -6.92 -2.88
C HIS A 80 1.76 -7.62 -2.81
N ALA A 81 2.86 -6.86 -2.77
CA ALA A 81 4.20 -7.43 -2.68
C ALA A 81 4.42 -8.19 -1.37
N LEU A 82 3.91 -7.69 -0.25
CA LEU A 82 3.95 -8.36 1.06
C LEU A 82 3.15 -9.67 1.07
N GLN A 83 2.11 -9.77 0.23
CA GLN A 83 1.39 -11.01 -0.05
C GLN A 83 2.05 -11.88 -1.14
N LYS A 84 3.26 -11.53 -1.60
CA LYS A 84 3.96 -12.16 -2.73
C LYS A 84 3.16 -12.15 -4.05
N SER A 85 2.16 -11.28 -4.15
CA SER A 85 1.32 -11.11 -5.32
C SER A 85 1.95 -10.10 -6.30
N TYR A 86 3.15 -10.40 -6.79
CA TYR A 86 3.94 -9.45 -7.58
C TYR A 86 3.28 -9.05 -8.91
N LYS A 87 2.45 -9.93 -9.49
CA LYS A 87 1.61 -9.62 -10.68
C LYS A 87 0.68 -8.44 -10.46
N ASN A 88 0.15 -8.30 -9.25
CA ASN A 88 -0.71 -7.17 -8.88
C ASN A 88 0.12 -5.99 -8.36
N ALA A 89 1.26 -6.24 -7.71
CA ALA A 89 2.12 -5.18 -7.18
C ALA A 89 2.79 -4.34 -8.28
N PHE A 90 3.30 -5.00 -9.31
CA PHE A 90 4.06 -4.37 -10.39
C PHE A 90 3.33 -3.20 -11.08
N PRO A 91 2.08 -3.36 -11.60
CA PRO A 91 1.40 -2.25 -12.26
C PRO A 91 1.17 -1.05 -11.32
N TYR A 92 0.91 -1.30 -10.02
CA TYR A 92 0.80 -0.21 -9.05
C TYR A 92 2.12 0.51 -8.81
N PHE A 93 3.25 -0.19 -8.77
CA PHE A 93 4.54 0.47 -8.66
C PHE A 93 4.90 1.30 -9.88
N GLN A 94 4.49 0.89 -11.09
CA GLN A 94 4.63 1.70 -12.30
C GLN A 94 3.83 3.00 -12.19
N LEU A 95 2.55 2.91 -11.84
CA LEU A 95 1.68 4.08 -11.63
C LEU A 95 2.22 5.01 -10.52
N ALA A 96 2.77 4.46 -9.44
CA ALA A 96 3.41 5.23 -8.39
C ALA A 96 4.63 6.00 -8.92
N CYS A 97 5.44 5.37 -9.75
CA CYS A 97 6.63 5.98 -10.36
C CYS A 97 6.24 7.14 -11.29
N GLU A 98 5.26 6.93 -12.17
CA GLU A 98 4.75 7.97 -13.07
C GLU A 98 4.28 9.21 -12.29
N ASN A 99 3.50 9.01 -11.22
CA ASN A 99 2.98 10.11 -10.41
C ASN A 99 4.08 10.77 -9.53
N ALA A 100 5.09 10.02 -9.09
CA ALA A 100 6.22 10.57 -8.36
C ALA A 100 7.05 11.53 -9.23
N GLN A 101 7.24 11.20 -10.50
CA GLN A 101 7.93 12.07 -11.47
C GLN A 101 7.16 13.38 -11.71
N LEU A 102 5.83 13.31 -11.84
CA LEU A 102 4.96 14.49 -11.98
C LEU A 102 5.01 15.41 -10.76
N SER A 103 5.15 14.85 -9.55
CA SER A 103 5.25 15.61 -8.30
C SER A 103 6.63 16.25 -8.06
N LEU A 104 7.60 16.09 -8.97
CA LEU A 104 9.00 16.53 -8.83
C LEU A 104 9.71 16.03 -7.55
N ASN A 105 9.19 14.97 -6.93
CA ASN A 105 9.75 14.38 -5.72
C ASN A 105 10.82 13.34 -6.08
N LYS A 106 12.06 13.81 -6.29
CA LYS A 106 13.19 12.98 -6.75
C LYS A 106 13.54 11.81 -5.82
N HIS A 107 13.45 12.01 -4.50
CA HIS A 107 13.70 10.94 -3.53
C HIS A 107 12.63 9.84 -3.62
N TYR A 108 11.38 10.24 -3.73
CA TYR A 108 10.27 9.30 -3.90
C TYR A 108 10.37 8.56 -5.24
N ALA A 109 10.76 9.25 -6.31
CA ALA A 109 10.96 8.65 -7.62
C ALA A 109 12.01 7.51 -7.57
N LEU A 110 13.13 7.73 -6.86
CA LEU A 110 14.16 6.69 -6.67
C LEU A 110 13.60 5.45 -5.94
N MET A 111 12.83 5.65 -4.87
CA MET A 111 12.17 4.55 -4.16
C MET A 111 11.20 3.79 -5.07
N THR A 112 10.42 4.50 -5.88
CA THR A 112 9.48 3.84 -6.81
C THR A 112 10.21 3.06 -7.92
N TYR A 113 11.34 3.55 -8.42
CA TYR A 113 12.17 2.79 -9.37
C TYR A 113 12.68 1.48 -8.77
N TYR A 114 13.16 1.52 -7.52
CA TYR A 114 13.55 0.32 -6.80
C TYR A 114 12.39 -0.68 -6.68
N ASN A 115 11.19 -0.21 -6.32
CA ASN A 115 10.02 -1.07 -6.19
C ASN A 115 9.59 -1.71 -7.52
N VAL A 116 9.65 -0.96 -8.63
CA VAL A 116 9.39 -1.48 -9.98
C VAL A 116 10.42 -2.56 -10.34
N ALA A 117 11.71 -2.28 -10.20
CA ALA A 117 12.77 -3.24 -10.55
C ALA A 117 12.66 -4.52 -9.71
N ARG A 118 12.45 -4.38 -8.40
CA ARG A 118 12.31 -5.52 -7.47
C ARG A 118 11.08 -6.36 -7.79
N SER A 119 9.93 -5.74 -8.05
CA SER A 119 8.71 -6.48 -8.38
C SER A 119 8.80 -7.17 -9.74
N HIS A 120 9.48 -6.59 -10.72
CA HIS A 120 9.77 -7.22 -12.01
C HIS A 120 10.65 -8.46 -11.84
N GLN A 121 11.77 -8.33 -11.12
CA GLN A 121 12.66 -9.46 -10.84
C GLN A 121 11.91 -10.62 -10.15
N MET A 122 11.07 -10.31 -9.17
CA MET A 122 10.26 -11.31 -8.46
C MET A 122 9.22 -11.97 -9.36
N LEU A 123 8.65 -11.23 -10.31
CA LEU A 123 7.73 -11.77 -11.31
C LEU A 123 8.43 -12.78 -12.23
N GLU A 124 9.62 -12.46 -12.71
CA GLU A 124 10.42 -13.34 -13.57
C GLU A 124 10.82 -14.62 -12.83
N MET A 125 11.35 -14.51 -11.61
CA MET A 125 11.75 -15.68 -10.80
C MET A 125 10.57 -16.63 -10.54
N HIS A 126 9.39 -16.09 -10.20
CA HIS A 126 8.21 -16.93 -10.03
C HIS A 126 7.74 -17.55 -11.35
N HIS A 127 7.88 -16.86 -12.49
CA HIS A 127 7.54 -17.45 -13.77
C HIS A 127 8.44 -18.65 -14.11
N GLU A 128 9.73 -18.55 -13.81
CA GLU A 128 10.73 -19.61 -13.99
C GLU A 128 10.48 -20.82 -13.07
N GLU A 129 10.13 -20.60 -11.79
CA GLU A 129 9.75 -21.68 -10.85
C GLU A 129 8.56 -22.51 -11.37
N TYR A 130 7.57 -21.86 -11.99
CA TYR A 130 6.42 -22.56 -12.57
C TYR A 130 6.75 -23.34 -13.85
N GLN A 131 7.80 -22.98 -14.59
CA GLN A 131 8.23 -23.70 -15.80
C GLN A 131 9.25 -24.82 -15.53
N GLY A 132 9.93 -24.79 -14.38
CA GLY A 132 10.96 -25.76 -13.98
C GLY A 132 10.44 -27.10 -13.44
N HIS A 133 9.12 -27.29 -13.31
CA HIS A 133 8.51 -28.55 -12.88
C HIS A 133 7.49 -29.07 -13.91
N PRO A 134 7.94 -29.76 -14.97
CA PRO A 134 7.07 -30.64 -15.73
C PRO A 134 6.74 -31.87 -14.87
N LEU A 135 5.44 -32.20 -14.77
CA LEU A 135 4.95 -33.49 -14.28
C LEU A 135 5.44 -34.64 -15.18
#